data_AF-E9DNE1-F1
#
_entry.id   AF-E9DNE1-F1
#
_cell.length_a   1.000
_cell.length_b   1.000
_cell.length_c   1.000
_cell.angle_alpha   90.00
_cell.angle_beta   90.00
_cell.angle_gamma   90.00
#
_symmetry.space_group_name_H-M   'P 1'
#
loop_
_entity.id
_entity.type
_entity.pdbx_description
1 polymer ?
#
loop_
_entity_poly.entity_id
_entity_poly.type
_entity_poly.pdbx_seq_one_letter_code
_entity_poly.pdbx_strand_id
1 'polypeptide(L)'
;KQTEIGDVNRTVEKVKIIYEKFHNSEEIASWYAWFLKNLVAKQTEIEKTNRTVEKVKIIYEKFHNSEEIASWYAGALSNSADKQTEIEELRHIVKQICDILKSIPNVKSFATLVKILENNPDTPLYKNDTSATSLTKILDRLCFFSNDGFDRKLLIRALNLDLVKNTKYDILKDWIKYYKDDENKLNQLIDIYRIVQEIKYQLGLKVKDKNSNLRFGHYTKGSTLQIMLNQEGNDKKDFSVSGKTRLYNANYMNDPEEGIVIEQILGLDRRDILEPSSWFLMSFTNKTDDLAMWSQYGDDAKGVCLVLREDDFSRFTSFNDVSWREKAIPLVETMNTIESTLSYDLKGSPNELNNIKPTVAIKNEEKRSKSEKKGNRDYLYRIAYVKHTEKNLKLERTALFEKSEIKELEKLLKSLKEKLDIGLKIKEKNYQDAISNCIEEIRYLFKSVDYKYENELRILRYANLDPSNKEIKIDKTSGVGKLYIERENPIKIEEVIFGPKFQNPEYVTPLLRLLNKDINYKKSMIKFR
;
A
#
# COMPACT_ATOMS: atom_id res chain seq x y z
N LYS A 1 -2.27 43.70 -7.19
CA LYS A 1 -0.94 43.16 -6.83
C LYS A 1 -0.01 44.34 -6.62
N GLN A 2 0.65 44.45 -5.46
CA GLN A 2 1.70 45.45 -5.23
C GLN A 2 3.04 44.90 -5.74
N THR A 3 3.79 45.70 -6.47
CA THR A 3 5.07 45.31 -7.09
C THR A 3 6.28 45.75 -6.27
N GLU A 4 6.16 46.87 -5.56
CA GLU A 4 7.20 47.48 -4.74
C GLU A 4 7.21 46.95 -3.30
N ILE A 5 8.40 46.71 -2.75
CA ILE A 5 8.58 46.18 -1.40
C ILE A 5 8.03 47.11 -0.30
N GLY A 6 8.09 48.43 -0.53
CA GLY A 6 7.56 49.44 0.39
C GLY A 6 6.05 49.33 0.58
N ASP A 7 5.31 49.18 -0.52
CA ASP A 7 3.87 48.99 -0.50
C ASP A 7 3.46 47.68 0.17
N VAL A 8 4.19 46.59 -0.13
CA VAL A 8 3.97 45.28 0.48
C VAL A 8 4.16 45.36 2.00
N ASN A 9 5.25 45.99 2.47
CA ASN A 9 5.48 46.20 3.90
C ASN A 9 4.37 47.00 4.56
N ARG A 10 3.92 48.10 3.94
CA ARG A 10 2.83 48.93 4.49
C ARG A 10 1.53 48.14 4.61
N THR A 11 1.26 47.25 3.66
CA THR A 11 0.07 46.40 3.69
C THR A 11 0.19 45.31 4.74
N VAL A 12 1.35 44.65 4.85
CA VAL A 12 1.64 43.66 5.89
C VAL A 12 1.44 44.26 7.28
N GLU A 13 1.87 45.50 7.53
CA GLU A 13 1.67 46.14 8.84
C GLU A 13 0.19 46.45 9.14
N LYS A 14 -0.58 46.89 8.13
CA LYS A 14 -2.03 47.07 8.28
C LYS A 14 -2.74 45.75 8.59
N VAL A 15 -2.37 44.66 7.91
CA VAL A 15 -2.93 43.33 8.14
C VAL A 15 -2.50 42.77 9.50
N LYS A 16 -1.27 43.04 9.94
CA LYS A 16 -0.78 42.68 11.28
C LYS A 16 -1.66 43.28 12.38
N ILE A 17 -2.03 44.56 12.27
CA ILE A 17 -2.93 45.23 13.24
C ILE A 17 -4.29 44.51 13.30
N ILE A 18 -4.81 44.06 12.16
CA ILE A 18 -6.06 43.30 12.10
C ILE A 18 -5.87 41.92 12.75
N TYR A 19 -4.77 41.23 12.42
CA TYR A 19 -4.44 39.94 13.02
C TYR A 19 -4.29 40.02 14.54
N GLU A 20 -3.62 41.04 15.09
CA GLU A 20 -3.47 41.22 16.53
C GLU A 20 -4.83 41.39 17.23
N LYS A 21 -5.75 42.16 16.61
CA LYS A 21 -7.13 42.33 17.11
C LYS A 21 -7.94 41.04 17.05
N PHE A 22 -7.71 40.20 16.05
CA PHE A 22 -8.48 38.97 15.81
C PHE A 22 -7.58 37.73 15.80
N HIS A 23 -6.65 37.64 16.75
CA HIS A 23 -5.56 36.67 16.74
C HIS A 23 -6.02 35.20 16.80
N ASN A 24 -7.26 34.94 17.19
CA ASN A 24 -7.85 33.60 17.25
C ASN A 24 -8.65 33.21 16.00
N SER A 25 -8.78 34.12 15.02
CA SER A 25 -9.43 33.80 13.74
C SER A 25 -8.43 33.14 12.80
N GLU A 26 -8.71 31.90 12.41
CA GLU A 26 -7.92 31.15 11.42
C GLU A 26 -7.92 31.86 10.06
N GLU A 27 -9.04 32.42 9.63
CA GLU A 27 -9.15 33.11 8.35
C GLU A 27 -8.23 34.34 8.28
N ILE A 28 -8.23 35.16 9.35
CA ILE A 28 -7.38 36.36 9.42
C ILE A 28 -5.90 35.95 9.57
N ALA A 29 -5.62 34.88 10.32
CA ALA A 29 -4.28 34.31 10.43
C ALA A 29 -3.76 33.81 9.07
N SER A 30 -4.59 33.13 8.28
CA SER A 30 -4.31 32.68 6.93
C SER A 30 -3.98 33.85 6.01
N TRP A 31 -4.79 34.92 6.03
CA TRP A 31 -4.50 36.13 5.25
C TRP A 31 -3.17 36.76 5.65
N TYR A 32 -2.91 36.89 6.95
CA TYR A 32 -1.65 37.45 7.42
C TYR A 32 -0.45 36.60 6.99
N ALA A 33 -0.53 35.27 7.13
CA ALA A 33 0.49 34.32 6.65
C ALA A 33 0.72 34.42 5.14
N TRP A 34 -0.34 34.58 4.33
CA TRP A 34 -0.23 34.78 2.89
C TRP A 34 0.50 36.08 2.53
N PHE A 35 0.18 37.19 3.20
CA PHE A 35 0.87 38.47 3.01
C PHE A 35 2.34 38.38 3.42
N LEU A 36 2.65 37.72 4.55
CA LEU A 36 4.02 37.48 4.99
C LEU A 36 4.79 36.63 3.96
N LYS A 37 4.21 35.55 3.44
CA LYS A 37 4.81 34.72 2.38
C LYS A 37 5.12 35.55 1.12
N ASN A 38 4.27 36.50 0.75
CA ASN A 38 4.52 37.40 -0.38
C ASN A 38 5.60 38.44 -0.06
N LEU A 39 5.71 38.89 1.19
CA LEU A 39 6.80 39.75 1.63
C LEU A 39 8.15 39.01 1.55
N VAL A 40 8.21 37.76 2.01
CA VAL A 40 9.37 36.87 1.87
C VAL A 40 9.81 36.76 0.40
N ALA A 41 8.87 36.69 -0.55
CA ALA A 41 9.19 36.65 -1.98
C ALA A 41 9.89 37.91 -2.49
N LYS A 42 9.72 39.06 -1.83
CA LYS A 42 10.23 40.37 -2.24
C LYS A 42 11.47 40.82 -1.47
N GLN A 43 11.67 40.31 -0.25
CA GLN A 43 12.87 40.57 0.53
C GLN A 43 14.11 40.04 -0.20
N THR A 44 15.23 40.74 -0.08
CA THR A 44 16.52 40.32 -0.66
C THR A 44 17.52 39.88 0.40
N GLU A 45 17.41 40.43 1.61
CA GLU A 45 18.28 40.13 2.74
C GLU A 45 17.81 38.86 3.48
N ILE A 46 18.70 37.89 3.64
CA ILE A 46 18.38 36.57 4.20
C ILE A 46 17.92 36.66 5.67
N GLU A 47 18.53 37.52 6.49
CA GLU A 47 18.13 37.68 7.89
C GLU A 47 16.69 38.19 8.03
N LYS A 48 16.31 39.18 7.21
CA LYS A 48 14.93 39.69 7.17
C LYS A 48 13.94 38.63 6.67
N THR A 49 14.39 37.85 5.69
CA THR A 49 13.64 36.71 5.13
C THR A 49 13.36 35.70 6.24
N ASN A 50 14.39 35.23 6.94
CA ASN A 50 14.29 34.25 8.03
C ASN A 50 13.39 34.74 9.17
N ARG A 51 13.53 36.00 9.60
CA ARG A 51 12.63 36.60 10.62
C ARG A 51 11.17 36.63 10.17
N THR A 52 10.91 36.81 8.88
CA THR A 52 9.55 36.84 8.35
C THR A 52 8.98 35.43 8.22
N VAL A 53 9.80 34.45 7.83
CA VAL A 53 9.44 33.02 7.82
C VAL A 53 9.09 32.54 9.23
N GLU A 54 9.86 32.93 10.26
CA GLU A 54 9.57 32.55 11.65
C GLU A 54 8.20 33.08 12.11
N LYS A 55 7.78 34.27 11.68
CA LYS A 55 6.42 34.76 11.95
C LYS A 55 5.35 33.87 11.33
N VAL A 56 5.58 33.37 10.10
CA VAL A 56 4.64 32.43 9.46
C VAL A 56 4.61 31.10 10.19
N LYS A 57 5.78 30.62 10.67
CA LYS A 57 5.87 29.40 11.48
C LYS A 57 5.07 29.52 12.78
N ILE A 58 5.18 30.64 13.51
CA ILE A 58 4.40 30.87 14.74
C ILE A 58 2.89 30.81 14.45
N ILE A 59 2.45 31.37 13.32
CA ILE A 59 1.04 31.28 12.89
C ILE A 59 0.66 29.83 12.59
N TYR A 60 1.52 29.09 11.89
CA TYR A 60 1.30 27.66 11.61
C TYR A 60 1.21 26.83 12.89
N GLU A 61 2.12 27.01 13.85
CA GLU A 61 2.09 26.28 15.13
C GLU A 61 0.79 26.56 15.90
N LYS A 62 0.30 27.81 15.86
CA LYS A 62 -0.98 28.17 16.47
C LYS A 62 -2.17 27.49 15.79
N PHE A 63 -2.15 27.38 14.46
CA PHE A 63 -3.22 26.79 13.64
C PHE A 63 -2.74 25.53 12.92
N HIS A 64 -2.13 24.61 13.67
CA HIS A 64 -1.39 23.45 13.13
C HIS A 64 -2.23 22.46 12.31
N ASN A 65 -3.57 22.57 12.35
CA ASN A 65 -4.51 21.76 11.58
C ASN A 65 -4.99 22.45 10.29
N SER A 66 -4.60 23.70 10.04
CA SER A 66 -5.03 24.46 8.87
C SER A 66 -4.19 24.13 7.64
N GLU A 67 -4.81 23.49 6.63
CA GLU A 67 -4.17 23.16 5.36
C GLU A 67 -3.71 24.41 4.59
N GLU A 68 -4.47 25.50 4.71
CA GLU A 68 -4.16 26.76 4.02
C GLU A 68 -2.93 27.44 4.62
N ILE A 69 -2.88 27.57 5.96
CA ILE A 69 -1.73 28.15 6.65
C ILE A 69 -0.47 27.28 6.46
N ALA A 70 -0.61 25.96 6.53
CA ALA A 70 0.48 25.02 6.23
C ALA A 70 1.06 25.25 4.82
N SER A 71 0.18 25.46 3.83
CA SER A 71 0.58 25.77 2.46
C SER A 71 1.32 27.12 2.36
N TRP A 72 0.89 28.14 3.11
CA TRP A 72 1.58 29.43 3.15
C TRP A 72 2.93 29.36 3.83
N TYR A 73 3.04 28.58 4.89
CA TYR A 73 4.31 28.34 5.57
C TYR A 73 5.30 27.60 4.67
N ALA A 74 4.89 26.50 4.02
CA ALA A 74 5.70 25.81 3.02
C ALA A 74 6.12 26.77 1.88
N GLY A 75 5.20 27.60 1.38
CA GLY A 75 5.51 28.60 0.36
C GLY A 75 6.51 29.66 0.81
N ALA A 76 6.47 30.09 2.07
CA ALA A 76 7.45 31.01 2.65
C ALA A 76 8.83 30.33 2.76
N LEU A 77 8.87 29.07 3.22
CA LEU A 77 10.08 28.24 3.25
C LEU A 77 10.71 28.10 1.86
N SER A 78 9.90 27.86 0.82
CA SER A 78 10.38 27.81 -0.58
C SER A 78 11.01 29.11 -1.05
N ASN A 79 10.33 30.23 -0.79
CA ASN A 79 10.85 31.53 -1.16
C ASN A 79 12.16 31.84 -0.42
N SER A 80 12.33 31.31 0.80
CA SER A 80 13.56 31.40 1.57
C SER A 80 14.66 30.52 0.96
N ALA A 81 14.32 29.29 0.57
CA ALA A 81 15.23 28.36 -0.09
C ALA A 81 15.79 28.93 -1.40
N ASP A 82 14.96 29.62 -2.20
CA ASP A 82 15.38 30.28 -3.44
C ASP A 82 16.46 31.38 -3.21
N LYS A 83 16.70 31.80 -1.96
CA LYS A 83 17.73 32.79 -1.57
C LYS A 83 18.91 32.16 -0.83
N GLN A 84 18.86 30.87 -0.55
CA GLN A 84 19.87 30.18 0.24
C GLN A 84 20.89 29.51 -0.67
N THR A 85 22.17 29.60 -0.28
CA THR A 85 23.29 28.94 -0.96
C THR A 85 23.89 27.82 -0.12
N GLU A 86 23.62 27.81 1.20
CA GLU A 86 24.13 26.81 2.12
C GLU A 86 23.26 25.55 2.14
N ILE A 87 23.89 24.40 1.87
CA ILE A 87 23.22 23.08 1.82
C ILE A 87 22.56 22.74 3.17
N GLU A 88 23.20 23.07 4.29
CA GLU A 88 22.68 22.72 5.62
C GLU A 88 21.38 23.49 5.96
N GLU A 89 21.29 24.74 5.53
CA GLU A 89 20.09 25.55 5.66
C GLU A 89 18.96 25.03 4.73
N LEU A 90 19.30 24.62 3.49
CA LEU A 90 18.35 23.96 2.60
C LEU A 90 17.80 22.65 3.20
N ARG A 91 18.66 21.86 3.87
CA ARG A 91 18.23 20.65 4.59
C ARG A 91 17.26 20.98 5.71
N HIS A 92 17.54 22.02 6.50
CA HIS A 92 16.63 22.43 7.57
C HIS A 92 15.27 22.89 7.04
N ILE A 93 15.23 23.58 5.89
CA ILE A 93 13.98 23.94 5.20
C ILE A 93 13.23 22.70 4.72
N VAL A 94 13.91 21.76 4.05
CA VAL A 94 13.32 20.50 3.57
C VAL A 94 12.69 19.74 4.74
N LYS A 95 13.41 19.60 5.86
CA LYS A 95 12.92 18.93 7.07
C LYS A 95 11.65 19.57 7.62
N GLN A 96 11.59 20.90 7.71
CA GLN A 96 10.38 21.60 8.15
C GLN A 96 9.18 21.30 7.23
N ILE A 97 9.38 21.29 5.91
CA ILE A 97 8.30 20.94 4.96
C ILE A 97 7.86 19.48 5.14
N CYS A 98 8.81 18.57 5.36
CA CYS A 98 8.50 17.18 5.65
C CYS A 98 7.69 17.02 6.95
N ASP A 99 7.97 17.80 7.99
CA ASP A 99 7.21 17.82 9.25
C ASP A 99 5.79 18.39 9.05
N ILE A 100 5.64 19.41 8.20
CA ILE A 100 4.31 19.87 7.75
C ILE A 100 3.56 18.72 7.07
N LEU A 101 4.20 18.00 6.14
CA LEU A 101 3.57 16.91 5.37
C LEU A 101 3.27 15.66 6.23
N LYS A 102 4.04 15.41 7.30
CA LYS A 102 3.69 14.40 8.30
C LYS A 102 2.36 14.73 8.96
N SER A 103 2.17 16.00 9.31
CA SER A 103 0.99 16.49 10.04
C SER A 103 -0.23 16.66 9.11
N ILE A 104 -0.03 17.31 7.96
CA ILE A 104 -1.06 17.62 6.96
C ILE A 104 -0.53 17.22 5.56
N PRO A 105 -0.87 16.02 5.06
CA PRO A 105 -0.48 15.57 3.73
C PRO A 105 -1.26 16.34 2.64
N ASN A 106 -0.74 17.49 2.21
CA ASN A 106 -1.39 18.36 1.22
C ASN A 106 -0.54 18.57 -0.04
N VAL A 107 -1.23 18.75 -1.17
CA VAL A 107 -0.60 18.82 -2.49
C VAL A 107 0.25 20.08 -2.66
N LYS A 108 -0.16 21.23 -2.10
CA LYS A 108 0.56 22.51 -2.27
C LYS A 108 1.92 22.50 -1.56
N SER A 109 1.97 21.98 -0.34
CA SER A 109 3.21 21.83 0.43
C SER A 109 4.11 20.77 -0.21
N PHE A 110 3.54 19.71 -0.76
CA PHE A 110 4.28 18.69 -1.48
C PHE A 110 4.88 19.21 -2.79
N ALA A 111 4.12 19.99 -3.57
CA ALA A 111 4.63 20.66 -4.76
C ALA A 111 5.81 21.58 -4.45
N THR A 112 5.77 22.20 -3.27
CA THR A 112 6.85 23.04 -2.78
C THR A 112 8.10 22.23 -2.45
N LEU A 113 7.95 21.09 -1.78
CA LEU A 113 9.06 20.15 -1.54
C LEU A 113 9.70 19.70 -2.85
N VAL A 114 8.89 19.24 -3.81
CA VAL A 114 9.36 18.78 -5.12
C VAL A 114 10.15 19.88 -5.84
N LYS A 115 9.64 21.12 -5.86
CA LYS A 115 10.34 22.27 -6.45
C LYS A 115 11.72 22.50 -5.82
N ILE A 116 11.81 22.48 -4.49
CA ILE A 116 13.07 22.74 -3.79
C ILE A 116 14.10 21.66 -4.13
N LEU A 117 13.69 20.39 -4.12
CA LEU A 117 14.58 19.27 -4.41
C LEU A 117 15.07 19.24 -5.86
N GLU A 118 14.21 19.58 -6.82
CA GLU A 118 14.63 19.71 -8.23
C GLU A 118 15.65 20.83 -8.44
N ASN A 119 15.45 21.97 -7.76
CA ASN A 119 16.38 23.09 -7.85
C ASN A 119 17.70 22.83 -7.13
N ASN A 120 17.75 21.86 -6.21
CA ASN A 120 18.89 21.59 -5.34
C ASN A 120 19.17 20.08 -5.26
N PRO A 121 19.64 19.44 -6.36
CA PRO A 121 19.80 17.98 -6.45
C PRO A 121 20.80 17.40 -5.44
N ASP A 122 21.75 18.21 -4.96
CA ASP A 122 22.73 17.82 -3.94
C ASP A 122 22.18 17.84 -2.50
N THR A 123 20.92 18.26 -2.31
CA THR A 123 20.25 18.28 -1.01
C THR A 123 19.57 16.92 -0.77
N PRO A 124 20.12 16.06 0.11
CA PRO A 124 19.55 14.74 0.33
C PRO A 124 18.22 14.85 1.09
N LEU A 125 17.23 14.07 0.66
CA LEU A 125 16.06 13.75 1.47
C LEU A 125 16.42 12.57 2.39
N TYR A 126 16.51 12.78 3.71
CA TYR A 126 16.77 11.65 4.60
C TYR A 126 15.54 10.76 4.71
N LYS A 127 15.74 9.45 4.62
CA LYS A 127 14.67 8.43 4.64
C LYS A 127 13.75 8.48 5.86
N ASN A 128 14.20 9.11 6.95
CA ASN A 128 13.47 9.21 8.22
C ASN A 128 12.65 10.52 8.34
N ASP A 129 12.83 11.47 7.40
CA ASP A 129 12.28 12.81 7.55
C ASP A 129 10.82 12.93 7.12
N THR A 130 10.25 11.98 6.37
CA THR A 130 8.79 11.91 6.13
C THR A 130 8.28 10.49 6.33
N SER A 131 7.08 10.33 6.91
CA SER A 131 6.45 9.01 6.90
C SER A 131 6.15 8.64 5.46
N ALA A 132 6.66 7.48 5.00
CA ALA A 132 6.35 6.96 3.67
C ALA A 132 4.82 6.97 3.42
N THR A 133 4.04 6.70 4.48
CA THR A 133 2.58 6.76 4.48
C THR A 133 2.01 8.13 4.08
N SER A 134 2.55 9.25 4.58
CA SER A 134 2.06 10.60 4.23
C SER A 134 2.34 10.93 2.76
N LEU A 135 3.55 10.62 2.27
CA LEU A 135 3.90 10.84 0.87
C LEU A 135 3.09 9.94 -0.06
N THR A 136 2.93 8.65 0.27
CA THR A 136 2.09 7.73 -0.50
C THR A 136 0.66 8.21 -0.60
N LYS A 137 0.06 8.74 0.49
CA LYS A 137 -1.29 9.34 0.45
C LYS A 137 -1.40 10.50 -0.55
N ILE A 138 -0.35 11.33 -0.67
CA ILE A 138 -0.34 12.44 -1.63
C ILE A 138 -0.20 11.90 -3.05
N LEU A 139 0.69 10.93 -3.28
CA LEU A 139 0.82 10.26 -4.58
C LEU A 139 -0.49 9.55 -4.97
N ASP A 140 -1.23 9.01 -4.00
CA ASP A 140 -2.55 8.44 -4.20
C ASP A 140 -3.51 9.51 -4.72
N ARG A 141 -3.53 10.68 -4.07
CA ARG A 141 -4.33 11.84 -4.50
C ARG A 141 -3.99 12.27 -5.94
N LEU A 142 -2.70 12.38 -6.25
CA LEU A 142 -2.24 12.80 -7.58
C LEU A 142 -2.53 11.77 -8.67
N CYS A 143 -2.40 10.48 -8.37
CA CYS A 143 -2.55 9.41 -9.35
C CYS A 143 -4.02 9.01 -9.57
N PHE A 144 -4.82 8.92 -8.53
CA PHE A 144 -6.16 8.31 -8.58
C PHE A 144 -7.30 9.32 -8.46
N PHE A 145 -7.09 10.41 -7.74
CA PHE A 145 -8.17 11.34 -7.37
C PHE A 145 -8.09 12.69 -8.10
N SER A 146 -7.11 12.85 -9.00
CA SER A 146 -6.97 14.05 -9.82
C SER A 146 -6.82 13.71 -11.30
N ASN A 147 -7.48 14.51 -12.13
CA ASN A 147 -7.30 14.53 -13.59
C ASN A 147 -6.73 15.86 -14.06
N ASP A 148 -6.27 16.72 -13.14
CA ASP A 148 -5.70 18.01 -13.49
C ASP A 148 -4.28 17.86 -14.05
N GLY A 149 -3.96 18.68 -15.07
CA GLY A 149 -2.64 18.65 -15.72
C GLY A 149 -1.49 19.00 -14.77
N PHE A 150 -1.73 19.84 -13.75
CA PHE A 150 -0.73 20.16 -12.75
C PHE A 150 -0.39 18.95 -11.87
N ASP A 151 -1.41 18.25 -11.35
CA ASP A 151 -1.22 17.12 -10.45
C ASP A 151 -0.50 15.97 -11.15
N ARG A 152 -0.79 15.75 -12.43
CA ARG A 152 -0.11 14.75 -13.26
C ARG A 152 1.37 15.08 -13.46
N LYS A 153 1.69 16.33 -13.79
CA LYS A 153 3.08 16.79 -13.88
C LYS A 153 3.80 16.68 -12.54
N LEU A 154 3.12 16.99 -11.45
CA LEU A 154 3.67 16.88 -10.10
C LEU A 154 3.96 15.42 -9.73
N LEU A 155 3.09 14.48 -10.09
CA LEU A 155 3.31 13.04 -9.88
C LEU A 155 4.58 12.56 -10.60
N ILE A 156 4.72 12.90 -11.89
CA ILE A 156 5.89 12.54 -12.71
C ILE A 156 7.18 13.08 -12.08
N ARG A 157 7.19 14.36 -11.72
CA ARG A 157 8.31 15.02 -11.04
C ARG A 157 8.67 14.36 -9.71
N ALA A 158 7.67 14.07 -8.88
CA ALA A 158 7.85 13.41 -7.60
C ALA A 158 8.44 12.00 -7.72
N LEU A 159 7.98 11.20 -8.70
CA LEU A 159 8.46 9.84 -8.92
C LEU A 159 9.89 9.83 -9.48
N ASN A 160 10.26 10.81 -10.31
CA ASN A 160 11.63 11.02 -10.78
C ASN A 160 12.62 11.31 -9.64
N LEU A 161 12.18 12.00 -8.60
CA LEU A 161 12.99 12.33 -7.41
C LEU A 161 13.15 11.16 -6.42
N ASP A 162 12.51 10.01 -6.66
CA ASP A 162 12.61 8.83 -5.79
C ASP A 162 12.23 9.13 -4.32
N LEU A 163 11.24 10.00 -4.11
CA LEU A 163 10.81 10.46 -2.78
C LEU A 163 10.18 9.35 -1.93
N VAL A 164 9.63 8.33 -2.58
CA VAL A 164 9.09 7.13 -1.94
C VAL A 164 9.76 5.90 -2.55
N LYS A 165 10.15 4.96 -1.69
CA LYS A 165 10.75 3.68 -2.08
C LYS A 165 9.95 2.55 -1.49
N ASN A 166 9.96 1.39 -2.14
CA ASN A 166 9.20 0.22 -1.72
C ASN A 166 7.71 0.57 -1.62
N THR A 167 7.17 1.20 -2.66
CA THR A 167 5.74 1.50 -2.76
C THR A 167 5.16 0.92 -4.04
N LYS A 168 3.83 0.85 -4.13
CA LYS A 168 3.15 0.41 -5.36
C LYS A 168 3.56 1.22 -6.61
N TYR A 169 4.07 2.43 -6.45
CA TYR A 169 4.55 3.28 -7.55
C TYR A 169 5.95 2.93 -8.07
N ASP A 170 6.70 2.06 -7.39
CA ASP A 170 8.03 1.65 -7.84
C ASP A 170 7.97 1.04 -9.25
N ILE A 171 6.83 0.45 -9.62
CA ILE A 171 6.58 -0.09 -10.96
C ILE A 171 6.65 0.97 -12.07
N LEU A 172 6.27 2.21 -11.78
CA LEU A 172 6.28 3.32 -12.73
C LEU A 172 7.62 4.05 -12.72
N LYS A 173 8.37 3.99 -11.62
CA LYS A 173 9.54 4.84 -11.38
C LYS A 173 10.61 4.70 -12.46
N ASP A 174 10.98 3.48 -12.81
CA ASP A 174 12.02 3.24 -13.81
C ASP A 174 11.60 3.72 -15.20
N TRP A 175 10.31 3.57 -15.54
CA TRP A 175 9.73 4.04 -16.79
C TRP A 175 9.58 5.57 -16.83
N ILE A 176 9.28 6.19 -15.69
CA ILE A 176 9.21 7.65 -15.56
C ILE A 176 10.58 8.27 -15.80
N LYS A 177 11.64 7.66 -15.27
CA LYS A 177 13.02 8.08 -15.53
C LYS A 177 13.41 7.88 -16.99
N TYR A 178 13.01 6.76 -17.60
CA TYR A 178 13.35 6.42 -18.97
C TYR A 178 12.63 7.32 -20.00
N TYR A 179 11.33 7.58 -19.82
CA TYR A 179 10.50 8.39 -20.70
C TYR A 179 10.31 9.83 -20.22
N LYS A 180 11.25 10.36 -19.43
CA LYS A 180 11.17 11.72 -18.83
C LYS A 180 10.86 12.84 -19.84
N ASP A 181 11.24 12.66 -21.10
CA ASP A 181 11.08 13.64 -22.19
C ASP A 181 9.84 13.35 -23.07
N ASP A 182 9.09 12.26 -22.82
CA ASP A 182 7.90 11.86 -23.56
C ASP A 182 6.67 11.85 -22.64
N GLU A 183 6.11 13.04 -22.40
CA GLU A 183 4.95 13.24 -21.52
C GLU A 183 3.73 12.41 -21.96
N ASN A 184 3.57 12.15 -23.27
CA ASN A 184 2.45 11.38 -23.79
C ASN A 184 2.53 9.90 -23.38
N LYS A 185 3.71 9.28 -23.55
CA LYS A 185 3.94 7.89 -23.09
C LYS A 185 3.77 7.76 -21.59
N LEU A 186 4.30 8.70 -20.81
CA LEU A 186 4.16 8.69 -19.35
C LEU A 186 2.70 8.79 -18.92
N ASN A 187 1.95 9.71 -19.51
CA ASN A 187 0.54 9.91 -19.18
C ASN A 187 -0.28 8.65 -19.50
N GLN A 188 0.04 7.98 -20.61
CA GLN A 188 -0.62 6.74 -20.97
C GLN A 188 -0.27 5.59 -20.03
N LEU A 189 1.00 5.42 -19.64
CA LEU A 189 1.42 4.41 -18.66
C LEU A 189 0.75 4.65 -17.29
N ILE A 190 0.68 5.90 -16.84
CA ILE A 190 0.00 6.27 -15.60
C ILE A 190 -1.49 5.92 -15.68
N ASP A 191 -2.15 6.17 -16.81
CA ASP A 191 -3.56 5.78 -17.00
C ASP A 191 -3.77 4.27 -16.95
N ILE A 192 -2.90 3.51 -17.62
CA ILE A 192 -2.94 2.04 -17.63
C ILE A 192 -2.76 1.52 -16.20
N TYR A 193 -1.70 1.95 -15.51
CA TYR A 193 -1.44 1.59 -14.13
C TYR A 193 -2.63 1.96 -13.22
N ARG A 194 -3.20 3.16 -13.39
CA ARG A 194 -4.36 3.60 -12.61
C ARG A 194 -5.53 2.62 -12.73
N ILE A 195 -5.92 2.29 -13.96
CA ILE A 195 -7.06 1.39 -14.22
C ILE A 195 -6.76 -0.02 -13.71
N VAL A 196 -5.52 -0.52 -13.84
CA VAL A 196 -5.11 -1.81 -13.27
C VAL A 196 -5.30 -1.83 -11.77
N GLN A 197 -4.86 -0.79 -11.06
CA GLN A 197 -5.03 -0.72 -9.60
C GLN A 197 -6.51 -0.62 -9.20
N GLU A 198 -7.34 0.09 -9.98
CA GLU A 198 -8.80 0.10 -9.81
C GLU A 198 -9.42 -1.28 -9.96
N ILE A 199 -9.04 -2.04 -11.00
CA ILE A 199 -9.48 -3.43 -11.19
C ILE A 199 -9.04 -4.29 -10.00
N LYS A 200 -7.76 -4.20 -9.62
CA LYS A 200 -7.20 -4.94 -8.49
C LYS A 200 -7.95 -4.65 -7.19
N TYR A 201 -8.28 -3.39 -6.95
CA TYR A 201 -9.13 -3.01 -5.83
C TYR A 201 -10.50 -3.66 -5.94
N GLN A 202 -11.20 -3.58 -7.06
CA GLN A 202 -12.54 -4.18 -7.20
C GLN A 202 -12.52 -5.69 -6.95
N LEU A 203 -11.46 -6.39 -7.34
CA LEU A 203 -11.27 -7.82 -7.09
C LEU A 203 -10.98 -8.13 -5.61
N GLY A 204 -10.43 -7.19 -4.86
CA GLY A 204 -10.16 -7.34 -3.43
C GLY A 204 -11.43 -7.57 -2.59
N LEU A 205 -11.37 -8.50 -1.65
CA LEU A 205 -12.47 -8.86 -0.74
C LEU A 205 -12.71 -7.73 0.29
N LYS A 206 -13.94 -7.21 0.36
CA LYS A 206 -14.24 -5.98 1.10
C LYS A 206 -14.68 -6.26 2.53
N VAL A 207 -14.62 -5.22 3.38
CA VAL A 207 -15.18 -5.29 4.75
C VAL A 207 -16.69 -5.52 4.75
N LYS A 208 -17.42 -5.00 3.75
CA LYS A 208 -18.86 -5.26 3.60
C LYS A 208 -19.20 -6.75 3.46
N ASP A 209 -18.24 -7.57 3.01
CA ASP A 209 -18.44 -9.01 2.79
C ASP A 209 -18.13 -9.84 4.06
N LYS A 210 -17.93 -9.22 5.24
CA LYS A 210 -17.58 -9.94 6.48
C LYS A 210 -18.65 -10.94 6.93
N ASN A 211 -19.93 -10.62 6.75
CA ASN A 211 -21.04 -11.46 7.22
C ASN A 211 -21.53 -12.48 6.17
N SER A 212 -20.73 -12.76 5.13
CA SER A 212 -21.18 -13.55 3.98
C SER A 212 -21.04 -15.08 4.14
N ASN A 213 -20.84 -15.58 5.38
CA ASN A 213 -20.62 -17.01 5.67
C ASN A 213 -19.56 -17.66 4.77
N LEU A 214 -18.50 -16.91 4.44
CA LEU A 214 -17.40 -17.41 3.63
C LEU A 214 -16.51 -18.32 4.44
N ARG A 215 -16.07 -19.39 3.80
CA ARG A 215 -15.08 -20.33 4.30
C ARG A 215 -13.80 -20.19 3.48
N PHE A 216 -12.66 -20.32 4.16
CA PHE A 216 -11.33 -20.18 3.55
C PHE A 216 -10.63 -21.53 3.56
N GLY A 217 -11.15 -22.47 2.75
CA GLY A 217 -10.62 -23.82 2.63
C GLY A 217 -9.35 -23.87 1.79
N HIS A 218 -8.32 -24.55 2.28
CA HIS A 218 -7.09 -24.84 1.57
C HIS A 218 -6.85 -26.36 1.55
N TYR A 219 -6.99 -26.97 0.38
CA TYR A 219 -6.76 -28.41 0.20
C TYR A 219 -5.26 -28.69 0.11
N THR A 220 -4.80 -29.70 0.85
CA THR A 220 -3.40 -30.08 0.88
C THR A 220 -3.22 -31.55 1.28
N LYS A 221 -1.97 -32.04 1.19
CA LYS A 221 -1.63 -33.41 1.56
C LYS A 221 -1.63 -33.61 3.08
N GLY A 222 -1.90 -34.83 3.53
CA GLY A 222 -1.79 -35.18 4.95
C GLY A 222 -0.38 -34.96 5.52
N SER A 223 0.66 -35.20 4.73
CA SER A 223 2.05 -34.93 5.12
C SER A 223 2.31 -33.43 5.34
N THR A 224 1.70 -32.56 4.54
CA THR A 224 1.79 -31.10 4.73
C THR A 224 1.16 -30.68 6.05
N LEU A 225 0.02 -31.27 6.44
CA LEU A 225 -0.57 -31.05 7.76
C LEU A 225 0.43 -31.41 8.87
N GLN A 226 1.12 -32.54 8.78
CA GLN A 226 2.11 -32.92 9.79
C GLN A 226 3.25 -31.89 9.92
N ILE A 227 3.71 -31.31 8.80
CA ILE A 227 4.70 -30.23 8.82
C ILE A 227 4.15 -28.99 9.53
N MET A 228 2.87 -28.65 9.33
CA MET A 228 2.25 -27.48 9.97
C MET A 228 2.00 -27.66 11.47
N LEU A 229 1.75 -28.90 11.91
CA LEU A 229 1.56 -29.25 13.31
C LEU A 229 2.88 -29.51 14.05
N ASN A 230 3.98 -29.63 13.32
CA ASN A 230 5.28 -29.93 13.89
C ASN A 230 5.67 -28.91 14.97
N GLN A 231 6.24 -29.40 16.07
CA GLN A 231 6.69 -28.58 17.20
C GLN A 231 8.22 -28.50 17.18
N GLU A 232 8.76 -27.29 17.29
CA GLU A 232 10.17 -27.10 17.60
C GLU A 232 10.44 -27.62 19.02
N GLY A 233 11.60 -28.24 19.26
CA GLY A 233 11.89 -29.16 20.38
C GLY A 233 11.57 -28.70 21.81
N ASN A 234 11.80 -29.61 22.77
CA ASN A 234 11.34 -29.67 24.17
C ASN A 234 11.47 -28.42 25.08
N ASP A 235 11.98 -27.29 24.59
CA ASP A 235 12.23 -26.07 25.38
C ASP A 235 11.04 -25.07 25.38
N LYS A 236 9.99 -25.28 24.55
CA LYS A 236 8.77 -24.46 24.61
C LYS A 236 7.81 -24.97 25.70
N LYS A 237 7.41 -24.06 26.60
CA LYS A 237 6.48 -24.37 27.70
C LYS A 237 5.01 -24.56 27.26
N ASP A 238 4.62 -24.07 26.08
CA ASP A 238 3.24 -24.09 25.60
C ASP A 238 3.14 -24.67 24.18
N PHE A 239 2.28 -25.69 24.01
CA PHE A 239 1.93 -26.30 22.73
C PHE A 239 1.05 -25.39 21.89
N SER A 240 1.41 -25.13 20.63
CA SER A 240 0.58 -24.32 19.72
C SER A 240 0.88 -24.60 18.25
N VAL A 241 -0.07 -24.30 17.37
CA VAL A 241 0.16 -24.36 15.91
C VAL A 241 1.10 -23.21 15.51
N SER A 242 2.34 -23.54 15.12
CA SER A 242 3.34 -22.56 14.68
C SER A 242 3.65 -22.63 13.18
N GLY A 243 3.08 -23.60 12.46
CA GLY A 243 3.30 -23.79 11.03
C GLY A 243 2.89 -22.57 10.21
N LYS A 244 3.67 -22.25 9.17
CA LYS A 244 3.38 -21.19 8.20
C LYS A 244 3.01 -21.82 6.86
N THR A 245 2.04 -21.24 6.17
CA THR A 245 1.73 -21.67 4.80
C THR A 245 2.67 -21.00 3.79
N ARG A 246 2.76 -21.63 2.61
CA ARG A 246 3.62 -21.21 1.52
C ARG A 246 2.79 -20.55 0.42
N LEU A 247 3.29 -19.45 -0.12
CA LEU A 247 2.81 -18.89 -1.38
C LEU A 247 3.84 -19.27 -2.45
N TYR A 248 3.42 -20.03 -3.45
CA TYR A 248 4.30 -20.49 -4.53
C TYR A 248 4.35 -19.46 -5.65
N ASN A 249 5.44 -19.45 -6.41
CA ASN A 249 5.53 -18.61 -7.60
C ASN A 249 4.35 -18.85 -8.54
N ALA A 250 3.82 -17.77 -9.13
CA ALA A 250 2.63 -17.83 -9.96
C ALA A 250 2.80 -18.72 -11.21
N ASN A 251 4.02 -18.94 -11.69
CA ASN A 251 4.27 -19.84 -12.83
C ASN A 251 4.07 -21.33 -12.49
N TYR A 252 3.87 -21.70 -11.22
CA TYR A 252 3.69 -23.10 -10.81
C TYR A 252 2.22 -23.52 -10.66
N MET A 253 1.28 -22.67 -11.07
CA MET A 253 -0.13 -22.98 -10.94
C MET A 253 -0.58 -24.07 -11.90
N ASN A 254 -1.59 -24.84 -11.46
CA ASN A 254 -2.04 -26.04 -12.15
C ASN A 254 -2.92 -25.73 -13.36
N ASP A 255 -3.58 -24.57 -13.38
CA ASP A 255 -4.45 -24.16 -14.50
C ASP A 255 -3.59 -23.61 -15.65
N PRO A 256 -3.59 -24.27 -16.83
CA PRO A 256 -2.78 -23.85 -17.96
C PRO A 256 -3.26 -22.56 -18.62
N GLU A 257 -4.50 -22.12 -18.37
CA GLU A 257 -5.05 -20.85 -18.86
C GLU A 257 -4.77 -19.70 -17.88
N GLU A 258 -4.22 -20.02 -16.70
CA GLU A 258 -3.99 -19.03 -15.66
C GLU A 258 -2.99 -17.96 -16.11
N GLY A 259 -3.41 -16.70 -16.00
CA GLY A 259 -2.62 -15.57 -16.48
C GLY A 259 -2.66 -15.32 -17.99
N ILE A 260 -3.24 -16.24 -18.78
CA ILE A 260 -3.48 -16.09 -20.22
C ILE A 260 -4.86 -15.46 -20.47
N VAL A 261 -5.86 -15.78 -19.64
CA VAL A 261 -7.23 -15.27 -19.80
C VAL A 261 -7.27 -13.75 -19.90
N ILE A 262 -6.49 -13.03 -19.10
CA ILE A 262 -6.45 -11.56 -19.15
C ILE A 262 -5.78 -11.05 -20.44
N GLU A 263 -4.78 -11.77 -20.97
CA GLU A 263 -4.11 -11.40 -22.22
C GLU A 263 -5.09 -11.47 -23.38
N GLN A 264 -5.89 -12.54 -23.43
CA GLN A 264 -6.97 -12.70 -24.40
C GLN A 264 -8.02 -11.59 -24.26
N ILE A 265 -8.36 -11.21 -23.02
CA ILE A 265 -9.32 -10.12 -22.79
C ILE A 265 -8.82 -8.81 -23.42
N LEU A 266 -7.57 -8.50 -23.13
CA LEU A 266 -6.94 -7.23 -23.45
C LEU A 266 -6.30 -7.20 -24.84
N GLY A 267 -6.24 -8.33 -25.55
CA GLY A 267 -5.60 -8.43 -26.87
C GLY A 267 -4.08 -8.33 -26.82
N LEU A 268 -3.46 -8.83 -25.74
CA LEU A 268 -2.01 -8.81 -25.54
C LEU A 268 -1.38 -10.06 -26.15
N ASP A 269 -0.12 -9.91 -26.61
CA ASP A 269 0.69 -11.06 -27.00
C ASP A 269 0.93 -11.97 -25.79
N ARG A 270 0.99 -13.28 -26.06
CA ARG A 270 1.23 -14.27 -25.03
C ARG A 270 2.63 -14.08 -24.45
N ARG A 271 2.72 -13.96 -23.12
CA ARG A 271 4.01 -13.92 -22.43
C ARG A 271 4.79 -15.22 -22.66
N ASP A 272 6.11 -15.11 -22.75
CA ASP A 272 7.00 -16.27 -22.69
C ASP A 272 6.82 -16.99 -21.34
N ILE A 273 6.49 -18.27 -21.39
CA ILE A 273 6.26 -19.13 -20.22
C ILE A 273 7.56 -19.32 -19.42
N LEU A 274 8.71 -19.13 -20.06
CA LEU A 274 10.02 -19.20 -19.43
C LEU A 274 10.34 -17.95 -18.60
N GLU A 275 9.67 -16.83 -18.84
CA GLU A 275 9.88 -15.60 -18.09
C GLU A 275 9.29 -15.75 -16.67
N PRO A 276 10.11 -15.55 -15.62
CA PRO A 276 9.66 -15.81 -14.26
C PRO A 276 8.73 -14.68 -13.76
N SER A 277 7.70 -15.02 -13.01
CA SER A 277 6.85 -14.01 -12.37
C SER A 277 7.43 -13.56 -11.04
N SER A 278 7.36 -12.26 -10.72
CA SER A 278 7.68 -11.77 -9.37
C SER A 278 6.51 -11.93 -8.39
N TRP A 279 5.43 -12.58 -8.80
CA TRP A 279 4.25 -12.82 -7.97
C TRP A 279 4.24 -14.24 -7.39
N PHE A 280 3.86 -14.30 -6.12
CA PHE A 280 3.69 -15.52 -5.34
C PHE A 280 2.27 -15.53 -4.82
N LEU A 281 1.61 -16.69 -4.90
CA LEU A 281 0.21 -16.79 -4.55
C LEU A 281 -0.13 -18.06 -3.78
N MET A 282 -1.21 -17.98 -3.03
CA MET A 282 -1.84 -19.12 -2.37
C MET A 282 -3.35 -19.01 -2.53
N SER A 283 -3.95 -20.12 -2.93
CA SER A 283 -5.36 -20.23 -3.23
C SER A 283 -6.18 -20.81 -2.09
N PHE A 284 -7.42 -20.34 -2.01
CA PHE A 284 -8.45 -20.78 -1.10
C PHE A 284 -9.75 -20.98 -1.85
N THR A 285 -10.66 -21.73 -1.25
CA THR A 285 -11.99 -21.97 -1.79
C THR A 285 -13.05 -21.93 -0.70
N ASN A 286 -14.25 -21.46 -1.08
CA ASN A 286 -15.45 -21.60 -0.24
C ASN A 286 -16.04 -23.03 -0.29
N LYS A 287 -15.55 -23.89 -1.20
CA LYS A 287 -15.99 -25.28 -1.38
C LYS A 287 -15.16 -26.22 -0.51
N THR A 288 -15.31 -26.12 0.80
CA THR A 288 -14.45 -26.82 1.79
C THR A 288 -14.67 -28.34 1.85
N ASP A 289 -15.79 -28.85 1.34
CA ASP A 289 -16.06 -30.28 1.26
C ASP A 289 -16.82 -30.54 -0.05
N ASP A 290 -16.08 -30.67 -1.14
CA ASP A 290 -16.61 -30.78 -2.50
C ASP A 290 -15.87 -31.85 -3.30
N LEU A 291 -16.60 -32.63 -4.11
CA LEU A 291 -16.06 -33.78 -4.84
C LEU A 291 -14.96 -33.39 -5.83
N ALA A 292 -15.18 -32.31 -6.59
CA ALA A 292 -14.21 -31.86 -7.58
C ALA A 292 -12.94 -31.36 -6.89
N MET A 293 -13.10 -30.60 -5.80
CA MET A 293 -11.97 -30.10 -5.01
C MET A 293 -11.16 -31.24 -4.36
N TRP A 294 -11.82 -32.26 -3.81
CA TRP A 294 -11.13 -33.44 -3.26
C TRP A 294 -10.33 -34.20 -4.32
N SER A 295 -10.91 -34.35 -5.52
CA SER A 295 -10.27 -35.07 -6.62
C SER A 295 -9.01 -34.35 -7.12
N GLN A 296 -9.13 -33.05 -7.38
CA GLN A 296 -8.06 -32.27 -8.02
C GLN A 296 -7.00 -31.75 -7.05
N TYR A 297 -7.43 -31.28 -5.87
CA TYR A 297 -6.56 -30.55 -4.94
C TYR A 297 -6.39 -31.29 -3.60
N GLY A 298 -7.30 -32.21 -3.28
CA GLY A 298 -7.29 -33.00 -2.04
C GLY A 298 -6.48 -34.29 -2.09
N ASP A 299 -5.45 -34.37 -2.93
CA ASP A 299 -4.57 -35.53 -3.08
C ASP A 299 -5.34 -36.83 -3.40
N ASP A 300 -6.20 -36.78 -4.43
CA ASP A 300 -7.15 -37.86 -4.77
C ASP A 300 -7.97 -38.28 -3.53
N ALA A 301 -8.57 -37.31 -2.84
CA ALA A 301 -9.35 -37.51 -1.61
C ALA A 301 -8.60 -38.13 -0.41
N LYS A 302 -7.27 -38.28 -0.46
CA LYS A 302 -6.44 -38.80 0.64
C LYS A 302 -5.86 -37.70 1.52
N GLY A 303 -5.98 -36.44 1.11
CA GLY A 303 -5.47 -35.28 1.82
C GLY A 303 -6.44 -34.71 2.85
N VAL A 304 -6.24 -33.44 3.18
CA VAL A 304 -7.08 -32.67 4.11
C VAL A 304 -7.46 -31.32 3.50
N CYS A 305 -8.58 -30.75 3.94
CA CYS A 305 -8.92 -29.35 3.72
C CYS A 305 -8.78 -28.60 5.03
N LEU A 306 -7.88 -27.61 5.06
CA LEU A 306 -7.69 -26.72 6.20
C LEU A 306 -8.59 -25.50 6.00
N VAL A 307 -9.59 -25.34 6.85
CA VAL A 307 -10.43 -24.14 6.86
C VAL A 307 -9.79 -23.14 7.80
N LEU A 308 -9.36 -22.00 7.26
CA LEU A 308 -8.69 -20.97 8.05
C LEU A 308 -9.70 -19.99 8.63
N ARG A 309 -9.37 -19.46 9.80
CA ARG A 309 -10.20 -18.46 10.47
C ARG A 309 -10.26 -17.18 9.65
N GLU A 310 -11.42 -16.54 9.65
CA GLU A 310 -11.60 -15.28 8.91
C GLU A 310 -10.68 -14.14 9.40
N ASP A 311 -10.41 -14.07 10.71
CA ASP A 311 -9.48 -13.08 11.29
C ASP A 311 -8.00 -13.38 11.01
N ASP A 312 -7.73 -14.41 10.21
CA ASP A 312 -6.42 -14.68 9.63
C ASP A 312 -6.17 -13.88 8.33
N PHE A 313 -7.14 -13.09 7.87
CA PHE A 313 -7.00 -12.27 6.66
C PHE A 313 -7.40 -10.83 6.89
N SER A 314 -6.79 -9.95 6.10
CA SER A 314 -7.21 -8.55 5.99
C SER A 314 -8.23 -8.37 4.88
N ARG A 315 -9.10 -7.37 5.06
CA ARG A 315 -10.14 -6.98 4.11
C ARG A 315 -9.88 -5.55 3.64
N PHE A 316 -10.18 -5.29 2.38
CA PHE A 316 -10.02 -3.96 1.80
C PHE A 316 -11.08 -3.02 2.39
N THR A 317 -10.62 -1.96 3.03
CA THR A 317 -11.42 -0.84 3.55
C THR A 317 -11.43 0.34 2.59
N SER A 318 -10.31 0.54 1.89
CA SER A 318 -10.10 1.66 0.99
C SER A 318 -9.12 1.30 -0.11
N PHE A 319 -9.06 2.14 -1.15
CA PHE A 319 -8.14 1.95 -2.26
C PHE A 319 -6.65 1.95 -1.85
N ASN A 320 -6.31 2.56 -0.71
CA ASN A 320 -4.95 2.59 -0.21
C ASN A 320 -4.44 1.19 0.19
N ASP A 321 -5.35 0.27 0.52
CA ASP A 321 -5.04 -1.11 0.91
C ASP A 321 -4.51 -1.97 -0.27
N VAL A 322 -4.57 -1.48 -1.51
CA VAL A 322 -4.04 -2.19 -2.71
C VAL A 322 -2.50 -2.25 -2.71
N SER A 323 -1.85 -1.52 -1.82
CA SER A 323 -0.39 -1.48 -1.71
C SER A 323 0.20 -2.85 -1.38
N TRP A 324 1.11 -3.33 -2.23
CA TRP A 324 1.74 -4.65 -2.11
C TRP A 324 3.26 -4.57 -1.81
N ARG A 325 3.88 -3.38 -1.87
CA ARG A 325 5.31 -3.18 -1.54
C ARG A 325 5.58 -2.66 -0.13
N GLU A 326 4.60 -2.62 0.77
CA GLU A 326 4.89 -2.22 2.16
C GLU A 326 5.73 -3.27 2.89
N LYS A 327 7.05 -3.26 2.67
CA LYS A 327 7.96 -3.71 3.73
C LYS A 327 7.69 -2.81 4.92
N ALA A 328 7.43 -3.41 6.09
CA ALA A 328 7.64 -2.66 7.32
C ALA A 328 9.09 -2.21 7.23
N ILE A 329 9.33 -0.91 7.25
CA ILE A 329 10.61 -0.38 7.69
C ILE A 329 10.83 -1.06 9.05
N PRO A 330 11.85 -1.93 9.21
CA PRO A 330 12.17 -2.48 10.51
C PRO A 330 12.43 -1.27 11.42
N LEU A 331 11.57 -1.09 12.40
CA LEU A 331 11.67 0.02 13.36
C LEU A 331 12.67 -0.36 14.45
N VAL A 332 13.84 -0.89 14.07
CA VAL A 332 14.96 -1.20 14.96
C VAL A 332 16.26 -1.13 14.14
N GLU A 333 17.27 -0.45 14.70
CA GLU A 333 18.66 -0.24 14.24
C GLU A 333 19.09 1.16 13.78
N THR A 334 18.39 2.23 14.19
CA THR A 334 18.99 3.59 14.13
C THR A 334 18.62 4.47 15.31
N MET A 335 18.51 3.90 16.51
CA MET A 335 18.26 4.64 17.75
C MET A 335 19.50 4.85 18.63
N ASN A 336 20.64 4.25 18.32
CA ASN A 336 21.79 4.26 19.25
C ASN A 336 22.94 5.21 18.90
N THR A 337 22.78 6.18 17.99
CA THR A 337 23.92 7.02 17.57
C THR A 337 23.70 8.53 17.62
N ILE A 338 22.50 9.03 17.99
CA ILE A 338 22.22 10.48 17.94
C ILE A 338 21.86 11.10 19.31
N GLU A 339 21.58 10.30 20.35
CA GLU A 339 21.27 10.84 21.69
C GLU A 339 22.48 11.41 22.47
N SER A 340 23.70 11.38 21.93
CA SER A 340 24.90 11.85 22.66
C SER A 340 25.45 13.22 22.24
N THR A 341 24.83 13.92 21.30
CA THR A 341 25.30 15.25 20.90
C THR A 341 24.12 16.18 20.68
N LEU A 342 23.70 16.88 21.73
CA LEU A 342 23.14 18.25 21.74
C LEU A 342 22.64 18.58 23.17
N SER A 343 23.56 18.67 24.12
CA SER A 343 23.34 19.40 25.37
C SER A 343 23.80 20.84 25.15
N TYR A 344 22.87 21.78 25.05
CA TYR A 344 23.17 23.20 25.27
C TYR A 344 22.52 23.64 26.58
N ASP A 345 23.41 24.07 27.48
CA ASP A 345 23.10 24.67 28.78
C ASP A 345 22.19 25.90 28.62
N LEU A 346 21.03 25.87 29.27
CA LEU A 346 20.35 27.07 29.71
C LEU A 346 20.22 27.02 31.24
N LYS A 347 21.15 27.70 31.90
CA LYS A 347 21.06 28.09 33.30
C LYS A 347 19.92 29.11 33.46
N GLY A 348 18.96 28.82 34.32
CA GLY A 348 17.91 29.74 34.76
C GLY A 348 17.01 29.10 35.82
N SER A 349 17.10 29.61 37.05
CA SER A 349 16.52 29.10 38.31
C SER A 349 14.98 29.01 38.34
N PRO A 350 14.40 28.10 39.16
CA PRO A 350 12.95 27.97 39.40
C PRO A 350 12.46 28.94 40.49
N ASN A 351 11.27 29.53 40.34
CA ASN A 351 10.31 29.70 41.45
C ASN A 351 8.95 30.32 41.02
N GLU A 352 7.91 29.71 41.58
CA GLU A 352 6.58 30.26 41.95
C GLU A 352 5.68 30.88 40.86
N LEU A 353 4.59 30.18 40.53
CA LEU A 353 3.26 30.58 41.01
C LEU A 353 2.24 29.44 40.86
N ASN A 354 1.79 28.93 42.01
CA ASN A 354 0.56 28.16 42.13
C ASN A 354 -0.66 29.08 42.00
N ASN A 355 -1.78 28.46 41.65
CA ASN A 355 -3.17 28.96 41.63
C ASN A 355 -3.64 29.53 40.29
N ILE A 356 -4.29 28.67 39.50
CA ILE A 356 -5.70 28.81 39.10
C ILE A 356 -6.22 27.39 38.81
N LYS A 357 -7.23 26.94 39.57
CA LYS A 357 -8.12 25.83 39.17
C LYS A 357 -9.22 26.41 38.27
N PRO A 358 -9.50 25.79 37.12
CA PRO A 358 -10.84 25.84 36.54
C PRO A 358 -11.43 24.42 36.46
N THR A 359 -12.49 24.22 37.24
CA THR A 359 -13.48 23.17 37.08
C THR A 359 -14.32 23.47 35.84
N VAL A 360 -14.17 22.71 34.74
CA VAL A 360 -15.22 22.50 33.74
C VAL A 360 -15.09 21.07 33.21
N ALA A 361 -16.20 20.34 33.27
CA ALA A 361 -16.32 18.94 32.88
C ALA A 361 -15.98 18.72 31.40
N ILE A 362 -14.95 17.90 31.16
CA ILE A 362 -14.67 17.30 29.85
C ILE A 362 -15.18 15.86 29.93
N LYS A 363 -16.11 15.51 29.03
CA LYS A 363 -16.51 14.12 28.78
C LYS A 363 -15.24 13.34 28.41
N ASN A 364 -14.86 12.41 29.28
CA ASN A 364 -13.82 11.42 29.01
C ASN A 364 -14.32 10.49 27.89
N GLU A 365 -13.99 10.81 26.63
CA GLU A 365 -13.86 9.78 25.62
C GLU A 365 -12.51 9.08 25.83
N GLU A 366 -12.65 7.90 26.41
CA GLU A 366 -11.81 6.72 26.34
C GLU A 366 -10.37 6.90 25.85
N LYS A 367 -9.46 6.68 26.81
CA LYS A 367 -8.10 6.20 26.64
C LYS A 367 -7.98 5.29 25.40
N ARG A 368 -7.41 5.83 24.31
CA ARG A 368 -6.82 5.03 23.23
C ARG A 368 -5.71 4.17 23.85
N SER A 369 -6.04 2.92 24.09
CA SER A 369 -5.13 1.87 24.50
C SER A 369 -4.01 1.69 23.46
N LYS A 370 -2.78 1.66 23.95
CA LYS A 370 -1.62 0.88 23.47
C LYS A 370 -1.68 0.45 21.99
N SER A 371 -0.88 1.14 21.16
CA SER A 371 -0.16 0.59 20.00
C SER A 371 -0.81 -0.65 19.37
N GLU A 372 -1.77 -0.44 18.48
CA GLU A 372 -2.26 -1.50 17.59
C GLU A 372 -1.06 -2.05 16.81
N LYS A 373 -0.72 -3.32 17.04
CA LYS A 373 0.18 -4.08 16.18
C LYS A 373 -0.37 -3.98 14.76
N LYS A 374 0.40 -3.41 13.82
CA LYS A 374 0.07 -3.36 12.38
C LYS A 374 -0.50 -4.72 11.94
N GLY A 375 -1.73 -4.69 11.42
CA GLY A 375 -2.55 -5.86 11.11
C GLY A 375 -1.92 -6.83 10.11
N ASN A 376 -2.50 -8.03 10.03
CA ASN A 376 -2.13 -9.09 9.11
C ASN A 376 -2.06 -8.58 7.66
N ARG A 377 -0.98 -8.86 6.91
CA ARG A 377 -0.79 -8.34 5.53
C ARG A 377 -1.47 -9.16 4.45
N ASP A 378 -2.14 -10.23 4.83
CA ASP A 378 -2.74 -11.15 3.87
C ASP A 378 -4.12 -10.68 3.45
N TYR A 379 -4.15 -9.80 2.44
CA TYR A 379 -5.39 -9.41 1.77
C TYR A 379 -5.84 -10.48 0.79
N LEU A 380 -7.14 -10.75 0.77
CA LEU A 380 -7.75 -11.71 -0.16
C LEU A 380 -8.30 -11.03 -1.41
N TYR A 381 -8.02 -11.63 -2.55
CA TYR A 381 -8.59 -11.28 -3.85
C TYR A 381 -9.57 -12.37 -4.30
N ARG A 382 -10.70 -11.93 -4.86
CA ARG A 382 -11.71 -12.78 -5.51
C ARG A 382 -11.31 -12.98 -6.98
N ILE A 383 -11.52 -14.19 -7.50
CA ILE A 383 -11.23 -14.50 -8.91
C ILE A 383 -12.41 -14.15 -9.81
N ALA A 384 -12.14 -13.35 -10.85
CA ALA A 384 -13.12 -13.04 -11.88
C ALA A 384 -13.11 -14.13 -12.96
N TYR A 385 -14.29 -14.70 -13.22
CA TYR A 385 -14.44 -15.78 -14.19
C TYR A 385 -14.96 -15.24 -15.52
N VAL A 386 -14.37 -15.69 -16.61
CA VAL A 386 -14.55 -15.11 -17.95
C VAL A 386 -15.14 -16.16 -18.87
N LYS A 387 -16.24 -15.82 -19.54
CA LYS A 387 -16.81 -16.66 -20.59
C LYS A 387 -16.17 -16.27 -21.93
N HIS A 388 -15.43 -17.20 -22.53
CA HIS A 388 -14.90 -17.00 -23.86
C HIS A 388 -16.03 -17.16 -24.88
N THR A 389 -16.45 -16.07 -25.53
CA THR A 389 -17.27 -16.13 -26.74
C THR A 389 -16.63 -15.27 -27.81
N GLU A 390 -16.49 -15.82 -29.02
CA GLU A 390 -15.69 -15.33 -30.17
C GLU A 390 -15.91 -13.85 -30.59
N LYS A 391 -16.90 -13.15 -30.03
CA LYS A 391 -17.19 -11.74 -30.36
C LYS A 391 -17.35 -10.81 -29.16
N ASN A 392 -17.53 -11.31 -27.94
CA ASN A 392 -17.70 -10.48 -26.74
C ASN A 392 -17.19 -11.22 -25.50
N LEU A 393 -16.30 -10.58 -24.74
CA LEU A 393 -15.86 -11.09 -23.45
C LEU A 393 -16.85 -10.63 -22.39
N LYS A 394 -17.36 -11.59 -21.61
CA LYS A 394 -18.34 -11.32 -20.56
C LYS A 394 -17.87 -11.93 -19.25
N LEU A 395 -17.89 -11.12 -18.20
CA LEU A 395 -17.59 -11.61 -16.86
C LEU A 395 -18.81 -12.35 -16.32
N GLU A 396 -18.58 -13.54 -15.80
CA GLU A 396 -19.66 -14.33 -15.22
C GLU A 396 -19.80 -14.04 -13.73
N ARG A 397 -21.03 -13.71 -13.32
CA ARG A 397 -21.35 -13.51 -11.91
C ARG A 397 -21.19 -14.81 -11.12
N THR A 398 -20.51 -14.73 -9.99
CA THR A 398 -20.40 -15.80 -9.00
C THR A 398 -21.05 -15.39 -7.67
N ALA A 399 -21.02 -16.29 -6.67
CA ALA A 399 -21.49 -15.99 -5.32
C ALA A 399 -20.64 -14.91 -4.63
N LEU A 400 -19.40 -14.70 -5.08
CA LEU A 400 -18.47 -13.73 -4.50
C LEU A 400 -18.67 -12.31 -5.02
N PHE A 401 -19.48 -12.10 -6.06
CA PHE A 401 -19.66 -10.77 -6.69
C PHE A 401 -21.13 -10.36 -6.80
N GLU A 402 -21.37 -9.10 -6.48
CA GLU A 402 -22.63 -8.43 -6.80
C GLU A 402 -22.74 -8.13 -8.31
N LYS A 403 -23.97 -7.98 -8.80
CA LYS A 403 -24.22 -7.62 -10.22
C LYS A 403 -23.63 -6.24 -10.58
N SER A 404 -23.62 -5.31 -9.63
CA SER A 404 -23.01 -3.97 -9.76
C SER A 404 -21.49 -4.06 -9.93
N GLU A 405 -20.82 -4.86 -9.11
CA GLU A 405 -19.36 -5.05 -9.16
C GLU A 405 -18.91 -5.64 -10.49
N ILE A 406 -19.63 -6.64 -11.01
CA ILE A 406 -19.34 -7.23 -12.33
C ILE A 406 -19.43 -6.18 -13.45
N LYS A 407 -20.48 -5.35 -13.43
CA LYS A 407 -20.64 -4.28 -14.43
C LYS A 407 -19.50 -3.26 -14.37
N GLU A 408 -19.06 -2.89 -13.16
CA GLU A 408 -17.96 -1.93 -13.00
C GLU A 408 -16.63 -2.56 -13.46
N LEU A 409 -16.37 -3.83 -13.14
CA LEU A 409 -15.20 -4.56 -13.65
C LEU A 409 -15.19 -4.64 -15.19
N GLU A 410 -16.33 -4.93 -15.83
CA GLU A 410 -16.43 -4.94 -17.30
C GLU A 410 -16.14 -3.56 -17.90
N LYS A 411 -16.65 -2.49 -17.27
CA LYS A 411 -16.37 -1.11 -17.68
C LYS A 411 -14.89 -0.77 -17.55
N LEU A 412 -14.25 -1.14 -16.44
CA LEU A 412 -12.82 -0.92 -16.21
C LEU A 412 -11.96 -1.70 -17.21
N LEU A 413 -12.27 -2.97 -17.47
CA LEU A 413 -11.57 -3.79 -18.47
C LEU A 413 -11.70 -3.21 -19.88
N LYS A 414 -12.89 -2.70 -20.24
CA LYS A 414 -13.07 -2.00 -21.52
C LYS A 414 -12.21 -0.74 -21.60
N SER A 415 -12.20 0.08 -20.55
CA SER A 415 -11.36 1.29 -20.50
C SER A 415 -9.87 0.96 -20.56
N LEU A 416 -9.43 -0.10 -19.87
CA LEU A 416 -8.06 -0.60 -19.95
C LEU A 416 -7.72 -1.01 -21.37
N LYS A 417 -8.58 -1.79 -22.03
CA LYS A 417 -8.39 -2.21 -23.42
C LYS A 417 -8.26 -1.03 -24.38
N GLU A 418 -9.13 -0.02 -24.27
CA GLU A 418 -9.04 1.20 -25.09
C GLU A 418 -7.70 1.92 -24.92
N LYS A 419 -7.17 1.99 -23.68
CA LYS A 419 -5.85 2.56 -23.40
C LYS A 419 -4.70 1.71 -23.93
N LEU A 420 -4.84 0.39 -23.89
CA LEU A 420 -3.87 -0.55 -24.44
C LEU A 420 -3.86 -0.54 -25.96
N ASP A 421 -5.00 -0.43 -26.64
CA ASP A 421 -5.06 -0.36 -28.11
C ASP A 421 -4.29 0.85 -28.66
N ILE A 422 -4.23 1.95 -27.89
CA ILE A 422 -3.37 3.10 -28.21
C ILE A 422 -1.89 2.75 -27.95
N GLY A 423 -1.60 2.03 -26.87
CA GLY A 423 -0.23 1.73 -26.40
C GLY A 423 0.45 0.63 -27.21
N LEU A 424 -0.30 -0.37 -27.65
CA LEU A 424 0.15 -1.46 -28.51
C LEU A 424 0.54 -0.98 -29.92
N LYS A 425 0.07 0.20 -30.35
CA LYS A 425 0.59 0.84 -31.58
C LYS A 425 2.06 1.23 -31.46
N ILE A 426 2.57 1.42 -30.24
CA ILE A 426 3.96 1.75 -29.97
C ILE A 426 4.77 0.45 -29.90
N LYS A 427 5.47 0.10 -30.98
CA LYS A 427 6.25 -1.16 -31.08
C LYS A 427 7.55 -1.18 -30.27
N GLU A 428 7.81 -0.16 -29.45
CA GLU A 428 9.01 -0.08 -28.63
C GLU A 428 8.97 -1.14 -27.52
N LYS A 429 9.96 -2.06 -27.51
CA LYS A 429 10.01 -3.17 -26.56
C LYS A 429 9.90 -2.72 -25.10
N ASN A 430 10.69 -1.73 -24.70
CA ASN A 430 10.69 -1.18 -23.35
C ASN A 430 9.30 -0.66 -22.92
N TYR A 431 8.55 -0.08 -23.85
CA TYR A 431 7.21 0.41 -23.57
C TYR A 431 6.22 -0.74 -23.37
N GLN A 432 6.35 -1.80 -24.18
CA GLN A 432 5.56 -3.02 -24.01
C GLN A 432 5.90 -3.74 -22.71
N ASP A 433 7.17 -3.75 -22.30
CA ASP A 433 7.60 -4.28 -21.00
C ASP A 433 7.00 -3.46 -19.84
N ALA A 434 6.93 -2.13 -19.97
CA ALA A 434 6.29 -1.26 -18.99
C ALA A 434 4.79 -1.56 -18.82
N ILE A 435 4.08 -1.75 -19.94
CA ILE A 435 2.68 -2.15 -19.95
C ILE A 435 2.52 -3.54 -19.31
N SER A 436 3.33 -4.51 -19.74
CA SER A 436 3.29 -5.89 -19.25
C SER A 436 3.47 -5.96 -17.73
N ASN A 437 4.44 -5.21 -17.21
CA ASN A 437 4.65 -5.07 -15.77
C ASN A 437 3.39 -4.60 -15.04
N CYS A 438 2.70 -3.56 -15.56
CA CYS A 438 1.46 -3.09 -14.97
C CYS A 438 0.39 -4.19 -14.97
N ILE A 439 0.17 -4.86 -16.10
CA ILE A 439 -0.87 -5.90 -16.23
C ILE A 439 -0.60 -7.12 -15.33
N GLU A 440 0.68 -7.44 -15.10
CA GLU A 440 1.11 -8.55 -14.23
C GLU A 440 0.43 -8.52 -12.85
N GLU A 441 0.14 -7.33 -12.31
CA GLU A 441 -0.47 -7.16 -10.99
C GLU A 441 -1.86 -7.77 -10.83
N ILE A 442 -2.60 -7.93 -11.92
CA ILE A 442 -3.95 -8.49 -11.96
C ILE A 442 -4.03 -9.79 -12.77
N ARG A 443 -2.90 -10.21 -13.37
CA ARG A 443 -2.83 -11.32 -14.32
C ARG A 443 -3.44 -12.60 -13.78
N TYR A 444 -3.06 -12.94 -12.55
CA TYR A 444 -3.48 -14.15 -11.86
C TYR A 444 -4.78 -13.95 -11.05
N LEU A 445 -5.64 -13.02 -11.46
CA LEU A 445 -6.95 -12.79 -10.82
C LEU A 445 -8.13 -13.08 -11.77
N PHE A 446 -7.84 -13.60 -12.96
CA PHE A 446 -8.83 -13.96 -13.97
C PHE A 446 -8.66 -15.42 -14.39
N LYS A 447 -9.77 -16.16 -14.50
CA LYS A 447 -9.79 -17.57 -14.93
C LYS A 447 -10.93 -17.83 -15.91
N SER A 448 -10.85 -18.92 -16.66
CA SER A 448 -11.96 -19.39 -17.49
C SER A 448 -13.15 -19.75 -16.62
N VAL A 449 -14.35 -19.51 -17.14
CA VAL A 449 -15.62 -19.89 -16.49
C VAL A 449 -15.70 -21.39 -16.21
N ASP A 450 -14.92 -22.22 -16.90
CA ASP A 450 -14.88 -23.66 -16.65
C ASP A 450 -14.41 -23.98 -15.22
N TYR A 451 -13.57 -23.13 -14.62
CA TYR A 451 -13.10 -23.25 -13.23
C TYR A 451 -13.99 -22.55 -12.21
N LYS A 452 -15.15 -22.02 -12.61
CA LYS A 452 -16.06 -21.27 -11.73
C LYS A 452 -16.54 -22.08 -10.52
N TYR A 453 -16.62 -23.41 -10.64
CA TYR A 453 -17.05 -24.29 -9.55
C TYR A 453 -16.12 -24.19 -8.32
N GLU A 454 -14.84 -23.84 -8.51
CA GLU A 454 -13.85 -23.70 -7.44
C GLU A 454 -14.19 -22.55 -6.48
N ASN A 455 -14.90 -21.51 -6.95
CA ASN A 455 -15.23 -20.31 -6.18
C ASN A 455 -14.03 -19.78 -5.37
N GLU A 456 -12.95 -19.52 -6.11
CA GLU A 456 -11.59 -19.33 -5.60
C GLU A 456 -11.35 -17.92 -5.06
N LEU A 457 -10.50 -17.85 -4.02
CA LEU A 457 -9.93 -16.64 -3.44
C LEU A 457 -8.41 -16.81 -3.39
N ARG A 458 -7.64 -15.72 -3.45
CA ARG A 458 -6.17 -15.78 -3.42
C ARG A 458 -5.56 -14.73 -2.52
N ILE A 459 -4.45 -15.07 -1.89
CA ILE A 459 -3.45 -14.07 -1.47
C ILE A 459 -2.48 -13.91 -2.64
N LEU A 460 -2.19 -12.67 -3.01
CA LEU A 460 -1.11 -12.32 -3.94
C LEU A 460 -0.04 -11.52 -3.17
N ARG A 461 1.22 -11.93 -3.31
CA ARG A 461 2.36 -11.21 -2.77
C ARG A 461 3.43 -11.08 -3.83
N TYR A 462 4.00 -9.89 -3.93
CA TYR A 462 5.16 -9.67 -4.77
C TYR A 462 6.44 -9.94 -3.98
N ALA A 463 7.42 -10.56 -4.63
CA ALA A 463 8.79 -10.58 -4.17
C ALA A 463 9.74 -10.40 -5.37
N ASN A 464 10.67 -9.46 -5.26
CA ASN A 464 11.67 -9.24 -6.28
C ASN A 464 12.56 -10.49 -6.43
N LEU A 465 12.73 -10.97 -7.65
CA LEU A 465 13.53 -12.15 -7.97
C LEU A 465 15.04 -11.81 -8.02
N ASP A 466 15.53 -11.26 -6.92
CA ASP A 466 16.94 -10.96 -6.71
C ASP A 466 17.59 -12.09 -5.92
N PRO A 467 18.77 -12.61 -6.32
CA PRO A 467 19.49 -13.65 -5.57
C PRO A 467 19.78 -13.29 -4.09
N SER A 468 19.83 -12.00 -3.75
CA SER A 468 20.00 -11.50 -2.39
C SER A 468 18.71 -11.48 -1.55
N ASN A 469 17.56 -11.76 -2.16
CA ASN A 469 16.26 -11.73 -1.47
C ASN A 469 16.07 -12.92 -0.53
N LYS A 470 16.25 -12.67 0.78
CA LYS A 470 16.14 -13.67 1.85
C LYS A 470 14.70 -14.16 2.13
N GLU A 471 13.68 -13.51 1.57
CA GLU A 471 12.28 -13.93 1.76
C GLU A 471 11.92 -15.13 0.88
N ILE A 472 12.61 -15.29 -0.26
CA ILE A 472 12.38 -16.39 -1.20
C ILE A 472 13.10 -17.64 -0.70
N LYS A 473 12.34 -18.73 -0.59
CA LYS A 473 12.80 -20.06 -0.20
C LYS A 473 12.63 -21.04 -1.36
N ILE A 474 13.38 -22.14 -1.31
CA ILE A 474 13.37 -23.18 -2.34
C ILE A 474 12.80 -24.47 -1.73
N ASP A 475 11.72 -24.96 -2.31
CA ASP A 475 11.14 -26.27 -2.02
C ASP A 475 11.76 -27.30 -2.95
N LYS A 476 12.40 -28.32 -2.37
CA LYS A 476 13.05 -29.42 -3.12
C LYS A 476 12.30 -30.75 -2.99
N THR A 477 11.15 -30.77 -2.31
CA THR A 477 10.42 -32.01 -2.01
C THR A 477 9.93 -32.75 -3.26
N SER A 478 9.65 -32.04 -4.34
CA SER A 478 9.25 -32.62 -5.63
C SER A 478 10.41 -33.10 -6.52
N GLY A 479 11.66 -33.00 -6.07
CA GLY A 479 12.85 -33.24 -6.91
C GLY A 479 13.20 -32.08 -7.85
N VAL A 480 12.21 -31.24 -8.19
CA VAL A 480 12.41 -29.94 -8.86
C VAL A 480 12.38 -28.82 -7.81
N GLY A 481 13.30 -27.87 -7.91
CA GLY A 481 13.37 -26.70 -7.04
C GLY A 481 12.27 -25.68 -7.36
N LYS A 482 11.26 -25.57 -6.51
CA LYS A 482 10.18 -24.58 -6.64
C LYS A 482 10.36 -23.42 -5.66
N LEU A 483 10.26 -22.20 -6.16
CA LEU A 483 10.30 -21.00 -5.33
C LEU A 483 8.99 -20.79 -4.55
N TYR A 484 9.11 -20.44 -3.28
CA TYR A 484 7.99 -20.01 -2.46
C TYR A 484 8.42 -18.92 -1.47
N ILE A 485 7.45 -18.18 -0.96
CA ILE A 485 7.60 -17.33 0.23
C ILE A 485 6.65 -17.83 1.31
N GLU A 486 6.95 -17.54 2.57
CA GLU A 486 6.07 -17.91 3.69
C GLU A 486 5.20 -16.73 4.12
N ARG A 487 4.00 -17.05 4.62
CA ARG A 487 3.21 -16.07 5.37
C ARG A 487 3.98 -15.60 6.59
N GLU A 488 3.82 -14.33 6.95
CA GLU A 488 4.50 -13.76 8.12
C GLU A 488 4.01 -14.40 9.42
N ASN A 489 2.68 -14.55 9.54
CA ASN A 489 2.02 -15.10 10.71
C ASN A 489 1.81 -16.62 10.58
N PRO A 490 1.90 -17.37 11.70
CA PRO A 490 1.44 -18.76 11.74
C PRO A 490 -0.02 -18.90 11.32
N ILE A 491 -0.34 -20.07 10.75
CA ILE A 491 -1.68 -20.39 10.29
C ILE A 491 -2.67 -20.45 11.45
N LYS A 492 -3.85 -19.82 11.29
CA LYS A 492 -4.95 -19.96 12.25
C LYS A 492 -6.02 -20.88 11.68
N ILE A 493 -6.01 -22.14 12.12
CA ILE A 493 -6.96 -23.15 11.67
C ILE A 493 -8.26 -23.04 12.47
N GLU A 494 -9.39 -23.07 11.79
CA GLU A 494 -10.74 -23.16 12.36
C GLU A 494 -11.28 -24.59 12.32
N GLU A 495 -11.15 -25.25 11.16
CA GLU A 495 -11.62 -26.62 10.96
C GLU A 495 -10.61 -27.42 10.11
N VAL A 496 -10.34 -28.66 10.49
CA VAL A 496 -9.63 -29.65 9.66
C VAL A 496 -10.64 -30.67 9.13
N ILE A 497 -10.83 -30.71 7.82
CA ILE A 497 -11.68 -31.71 7.17
C ILE A 497 -10.76 -32.77 6.58
N PHE A 498 -10.88 -34.01 7.03
CA PHE A 498 -10.14 -35.15 6.47
C PHE A 498 -10.84 -35.66 5.22
N GLY A 499 -10.06 -35.93 4.17
CA GLY A 499 -10.58 -36.46 2.92
C GLY A 499 -11.26 -37.82 3.09
N PRO A 500 -12.19 -38.20 2.20
CA PRO A 500 -12.90 -39.48 2.27
C PRO A 500 -11.97 -40.70 2.38
N LYS A 501 -10.83 -40.66 1.68
CA LYS A 501 -9.81 -41.74 1.66
C LYS A 501 -8.67 -41.50 2.67
N PHE A 502 -8.74 -40.48 3.52
CA PHE A 502 -7.73 -40.23 4.54
C PHE A 502 -7.70 -41.38 5.56
N GLN A 503 -6.51 -41.95 5.78
CA GLN A 503 -6.31 -43.08 6.68
C GLN A 503 -6.16 -42.61 8.12
N ASN A 504 -6.86 -43.29 9.03
CA ASN A 504 -6.74 -43.15 10.49
C ASN A 504 -6.72 -41.68 10.99
N PRO A 505 -7.72 -40.84 10.66
CA PRO A 505 -7.79 -39.45 11.14
C PRO A 505 -7.67 -39.34 12.67
N GLU A 506 -8.15 -40.35 13.41
CA GLU A 506 -8.05 -40.47 14.86
C GLU A 506 -6.62 -40.47 15.42
N TYR A 507 -5.61 -40.72 14.59
CA TYR A 507 -4.20 -40.61 15.03
C TYR A 507 -3.69 -39.16 15.04
N VAL A 508 -4.36 -38.26 14.32
CA VAL A 508 -3.97 -36.84 14.22
C VAL A 508 -4.79 -35.96 15.16
N THR A 509 -6.05 -36.34 15.44
CA THR A 509 -6.96 -35.52 16.27
C THR A 509 -6.49 -35.24 17.70
N PRO A 510 -5.77 -36.14 18.42
CA PRO A 510 -5.25 -35.82 19.75
C PRO A 510 -4.24 -34.67 19.73
N LEU A 511 -3.35 -34.65 18.73
CA LEU A 511 -2.37 -33.59 18.56
C LEU A 511 -3.06 -32.27 18.22
N LEU A 512 -4.01 -32.26 17.29
CA LEU A 512 -4.79 -31.05 16.95
C LEU A 512 -5.42 -30.43 18.19
N ARG A 513 -6.04 -31.26 19.04
CA ARG A 513 -6.71 -30.81 20.28
C ARG A 513 -5.73 -30.33 21.36
N LEU A 514 -4.52 -30.90 21.41
CA LEU A 514 -3.45 -30.42 22.29
C LEU A 514 -2.95 -29.04 21.85
N LEU A 515 -2.74 -28.85 20.54
CA LEU A 515 -2.21 -27.61 19.98
C LEU A 515 -3.21 -26.46 20.02
N ASN A 516 -4.50 -26.75 19.83
CA ASN A 516 -5.57 -25.76 19.99
C ASN A 516 -6.93 -26.47 20.21
N LYS A 517 -7.55 -26.18 21.36
CA LYS A 517 -8.84 -26.79 21.75
C LYS A 517 -10.03 -26.30 20.91
N ASP A 518 -9.89 -25.16 20.23
CA ASP A 518 -10.94 -24.54 19.43
C ASP A 518 -10.95 -25.03 17.97
N ILE A 519 -9.97 -25.84 17.55
CA ILE A 519 -9.95 -26.43 16.20
C ILE A 519 -11.03 -27.50 16.10
N ASN A 520 -11.98 -27.29 15.20
CA ASN A 520 -12.95 -28.31 14.81
C ASN A 520 -12.29 -29.31 13.86
N TYR A 521 -12.77 -30.55 13.85
CA TYR A 521 -12.32 -31.53 12.87
C TYR A 521 -13.41 -32.55 12.54
N LYS A 522 -13.45 -32.97 11.29
CA LYS A 522 -14.40 -33.99 10.81
C LYS A 522 -13.83 -34.77 9.63
N LYS A 523 -14.40 -35.93 9.35
CA LYS A 523 -14.16 -36.66 8.11
C LYS A 523 -15.23 -36.29 7.08
N SER A 524 -14.80 -36.05 5.84
CA SER A 524 -15.72 -35.82 4.73
C SER A 524 -16.63 -37.04 4.52
N MET A 525 -17.91 -36.76 4.29
CA MET A 525 -18.94 -37.78 4.02
C MET A 525 -19.19 -37.96 2.52
N ILE A 526 -18.40 -37.30 1.67
CA ILE A 526 -18.54 -37.41 0.21
C ILE A 526 -18.23 -38.83 -0.24
N LYS A 527 -19.16 -39.41 -1.01
CA LYS A 527 -18.97 -40.71 -1.65
C LYS A 527 -17.99 -40.57 -2.80
N PHE A 528 -16.71 -40.77 -2.52
CA PHE A 528 -15.66 -40.88 -3.52
C PHE A 528 -15.56 -42.35 -3.95
N ARG A 529 -15.95 -42.65 -5.19
CA ARG A 529 -15.87 -44.00 -5.76
C ARG A 529 -14.51 -44.24 -6.40
#